data_AF-A0A1D1ZG85-F1
#
_entry.id   AF-A0A1D1ZG85-F1
#
_cell.length_a   1.000
_cell.length_b   1.000
_cell.length_c   1.000
_cell.angle_alpha   90.00
_cell.angle_beta   90.00
_cell.angle_gamma   90.00
#
_symmetry.space_group_name_H-M   'P 1'
#
loop_
_entity.id
_entity.type
_entity.pdbx_description
1 polymer ?
#
loop_
_entity_poly.entity_id
_entity_poly.type
_entity_poly.pdbx_seq_one_letter_code
_entity_poly.pdbx_strand_id
1 'polypeptide(L)'
;CANAIMHAGTTVDTFLRENLEWLSRATNWAKFSATAGLGVIHRGHLQQGRSLMAPYLPQSGAAAGTSPFSEGGALYALGLIHANHGEGIKQFLRESLRNTSSEVIQHGACLGLGLAALGTSDEEIFEDVKNVLYTDSAVAGEAAGICMGLLMVGTASEKASKMLAYAHDTQHEKIIRGLSLGIALTVYGREEEADTLIEQMTRDQDPILRYGGMYA
;
A
#
# COMPACT_ATOMS: atom_id res chain seq x y z
N CYS A 1 1.49 -15.68 6.73
CA CYS A 1 1.15 -14.63 7.71
C CYS A 1 1.51 -15.01 9.14
N ALA A 2 1.08 -16.16 9.69
CA ALA A 2 1.38 -16.55 11.08
C ALA A 2 2.87 -16.48 11.45
N ASN A 3 3.76 -17.05 10.62
CA ASN A 3 5.21 -16.96 10.83
C ASN A 3 5.73 -15.52 10.90
N ALA A 4 5.26 -14.66 9.99
CA ALA A 4 5.69 -13.27 9.93
C ALA A 4 5.25 -12.47 11.16
N ILE A 5 4.07 -12.77 11.71
CA ILE A 5 3.56 -12.16 12.96
C ILE A 5 4.35 -12.66 14.17
N MET A 6 4.60 -13.97 14.25
CA MET A 6 5.36 -14.58 15.34
C MET A 6 6.80 -14.04 15.45
N HIS A 7 7.40 -13.70 14.32
CA HIS A 7 8.77 -13.17 14.23
C HIS A 7 8.85 -11.68 13.92
N ALA A 8 7.77 -10.93 14.07
CA ALA A 8 7.72 -9.51 13.71
C ALA A 8 8.81 -8.70 14.44
N GLY A 9 9.67 -8.02 13.68
CA GLY A 9 10.78 -7.20 14.20
C GLY A 9 11.95 -7.99 14.83
N THR A 10 11.89 -9.32 14.87
CA THR A 10 12.95 -10.14 15.48
C THR A 10 14.11 -10.45 14.53
N THR A 11 13.94 -10.20 13.23
CA THR A 11 14.87 -10.61 12.13
C THR A 11 15.13 -12.11 11.99
N VAL A 12 14.45 -12.94 12.79
CA VAL A 12 14.61 -14.39 12.73
C VAL A 12 13.84 -14.91 11.52
N ASP A 13 14.55 -15.09 10.41
CA ASP A 13 14.04 -15.65 9.16
C ASP A 13 14.42 -17.14 8.98
N THR A 14 14.94 -17.78 10.03
CA THR A 14 15.41 -19.18 10.04
C THR A 14 14.37 -20.14 9.49
N PHE A 15 13.11 -19.99 9.92
CA PHE A 15 12.00 -20.80 9.41
C PHE A 15 11.85 -20.71 7.88
N LEU A 16 12.01 -19.52 7.30
CA LEU A 16 11.88 -19.32 5.85
C LEU A 16 13.09 -19.88 5.10
N ARG A 17 14.29 -19.75 5.66
CA ARG A 17 15.53 -20.32 5.10
C ARG A 17 15.51 -21.84 5.09
N GLU A 18 14.98 -22.45 6.16
CA GLU A 18 14.86 -23.91 6.26
C GLU A 18 13.75 -24.49 5.39
N ASN A 19 12.76 -23.67 5.01
CA ASN A 19 11.58 -24.09 4.24
C ASN A 19 11.51 -23.43 2.85
N LEU A 20 12.65 -23.19 2.20
CA LEU A 20 12.71 -22.55 0.87
C LEU A 20 11.96 -23.32 -0.21
N GLU A 21 11.92 -24.66 -0.16
CA GLU A 21 11.09 -25.46 -1.08
C GLU A 21 9.59 -25.25 -0.87
N TRP A 22 9.16 -25.04 0.37
CA TRP A 22 7.77 -24.70 0.66
C TRP A 22 7.43 -23.30 0.15
N LEU A 23 8.36 -22.35 0.31
CA LEU A 23 8.23 -20.97 -0.20
C LEU A 23 8.17 -20.95 -1.73
N SER A 24 9.00 -21.74 -2.41
CA SER A 24 9.07 -21.78 -3.88
C SER A 24 7.81 -22.35 -4.53
N ARG A 25 7.05 -23.19 -3.81
CA ARG A 25 5.73 -23.70 -4.21
C ARG A 25 4.63 -22.64 -4.19
N ALA A 26 4.84 -21.49 -3.54
CA ALA A 26 3.84 -20.42 -3.53
C ALA A 26 3.70 -19.81 -4.94
N THR A 27 2.45 -19.57 -5.36
CA THR A 27 2.13 -18.99 -6.67
C THR A 27 1.29 -17.71 -6.51
N ASN A 28 1.39 -16.79 -7.47
CA ASN A 28 0.59 -15.56 -7.53
C ASN A 28 0.61 -14.74 -6.22
N TRP A 29 -0.58 -14.39 -5.69
CA TRP A 29 -0.75 -13.60 -4.46
C TRP A 29 -0.21 -14.26 -3.20
N ALA A 30 -0.05 -15.59 -3.17
CA ALA A 30 0.61 -16.28 -2.07
C ALA A 30 2.11 -15.93 -2.04
N LYS A 31 2.75 -15.84 -3.21
CA LYS A 31 4.15 -15.41 -3.35
C LYS A 31 4.33 -13.93 -3.00
N PHE A 32 3.37 -13.09 -3.39
CA PHE A 32 3.32 -11.69 -2.96
C PHE A 32 3.30 -11.57 -1.43
N SER A 33 2.36 -12.28 -0.79
CA SER A 33 2.18 -12.25 0.67
C SER A 33 3.38 -12.84 1.42
N ALA A 34 4.02 -13.87 0.87
CA ALA A 34 5.22 -14.46 1.43
C ALA A 34 6.40 -13.47 1.41
N THR A 35 6.58 -12.76 0.29
CA THR A 35 7.63 -11.74 0.15
C THR A 35 7.35 -10.52 1.04
N ALA A 36 6.10 -10.06 1.09
CA ALA A 36 5.66 -9.01 2.00
C ALA A 36 5.89 -9.37 3.48
N GLY A 37 5.71 -10.64 3.83
CA GLY A 37 5.94 -11.16 5.18
C GLY A 37 7.39 -11.01 5.67
N LEU A 38 8.38 -11.03 4.77
CA LEU A 38 9.78 -10.72 5.13
C LEU A 38 9.90 -9.30 5.68
N GLY A 39 9.16 -8.34 5.12
CA GLY A 39 9.14 -6.96 5.61
C GLY A 39 8.66 -6.83 7.05
N VAL A 40 7.72 -7.68 7.48
CA VAL A 40 7.23 -7.72 8.87
C VAL A 40 8.28 -8.30 9.81
N ILE A 41 8.97 -9.38 9.41
CA ILE A 41 10.03 -10.02 10.20
C ILE A 41 11.20 -9.03 10.41
N HIS A 42 11.55 -8.27 9.37
CA HIS A 42 12.65 -7.32 9.38
C HIS A 42 12.25 -5.87 9.72
N ARG A 43 11.05 -5.65 10.28
CA ARG A 43 10.58 -4.31 10.66
C ARG A 43 11.62 -3.57 11.52
N GLY A 44 11.89 -2.30 11.21
CA GLY A 44 12.84 -1.46 11.96
C GLY A 44 14.32 -1.62 11.58
N HIS A 45 14.67 -2.55 10.69
CA HIS A 45 16.05 -2.78 10.27
C HIS A 45 16.42 -1.92 9.05
N LEU A 46 16.52 -0.61 9.25
CA LEU A 46 16.66 0.38 8.17
C LEU A 46 17.94 0.21 7.34
N GLN A 47 19.09 -0.08 7.97
CA GLN A 47 20.38 -0.18 7.27
C GLN A 47 20.48 -1.40 6.36
N GLN A 48 19.92 -2.54 6.78
CA GLN A 48 20.05 -3.83 6.07
C GLN A 48 18.81 -4.18 5.25
N GLY A 49 17.67 -3.51 5.48
CA GLY A 49 16.41 -3.82 4.81
C GLY A 49 16.49 -3.74 3.28
N ARG A 50 17.21 -2.75 2.73
CA ARG A 50 17.39 -2.64 1.28
C ARG A 50 18.28 -3.74 0.71
N SER A 51 19.38 -4.08 1.38
CA SER A 51 20.30 -5.14 0.95
C SER A 51 19.64 -6.52 1.02
N LEU A 52 18.81 -6.76 2.04
CA LEU A 52 18.08 -8.01 2.23
C LEU A 52 17.00 -8.21 1.17
N MET A 53 16.29 -7.13 0.80
CA MET A 53 15.26 -7.18 -0.24
C MET A 53 15.83 -7.08 -1.65
N ALA A 54 17.09 -6.68 -1.85
CA ALA A 54 17.72 -6.49 -3.15
C ALA A 54 17.56 -7.64 -4.16
N PRO A 55 17.56 -8.93 -3.77
CA PRO A 55 17.32 -10.05 -4.68
C PRO A 55 15.88 -10.13 -5.21
N TYR A 56 14.94 -9.48 -4.51
CA TYR A 56 13.51 -9.51 -4.82
C TYR A 56 13.00 -8.18 -5.39
N LEU A 57 13.84 -7.13 -5.44
CA LEU A 57 13.46 -5.84 -5.99
C LEU A 57 13.49 -5.86 -7.53
N PRO A 58 12.63 -5.05 -8.18
CA PRO A 58 12.70 -4.88 -9.62
C PRO A 58 14.07 -4.30 -10.01
N GLN A 59 14.88 -5.06 -10.74
CA GLN A 59 16.17 -4.60 -11.24
C GLN A 59 16.01 -4.00 -12.64
N SER A 60 16.62 -2.85 -12.89
CA SER A 60 16.72 -2.23 -14.22
C SER A 60 17.68 -3.03 -15.09
N GLY A 61 17.16 -4.10 -15.69
CA GLY A 61 17.92 -5.03 -16.51
C GLY A 61 17.37 -6.43 -16.31
N ALA A 62 17.14 -7.14 -17.40
CA ALA A 62 16.45 -8.42 -17.48
C ALA A 62 17.13 -9.55 -16.68
N ALA A 63 17.11 -9.49 -15.35
CA ALA A 63 17.23 -10.65 -14.49
C ALA A 63 15.91 -11.43 -14.59
N ALA A 64 15.75 -12.12 -15.71
CA ALA A 64 14.66 -13.03 -16.00
C ALA A 64 14.60 -14.12 -14.92
N GLY A 65 13.72 -13.97 -13.94
CA GLY A 65 13.52 -14.98 -12.90
C GLY A 65 12.57 -14.61 -11.77
N THR A 66 12.41 -13.32 -11.45
CA THR A 66 11.48 -12.88 -10.40
C THR A 66 10.09 -12.64 -10.97
N SER A 67 9.08 -13.25 -10.34
CA SER A 67 7.69 -13.00 -10.72
C SER A 67 7.25 -11.60 -10.28
N PRO A 68 6.34 -10.92 -11.00
CA PRO A 68 5.86 -9.58 -10.62
C PRO A 68 5.22 -9.54 -9.22
N PHE A 69 4.66 -10.65 -8.75
CA PHE A 69 4.17 -10.80 -7.39
C PHE A 69 5.26 -10.73 -6.32
N SER A 70 6.45 -11.27 -6.62
CA SER A 70 7.60 -11.17 -5.72
C SER A 70 8.13 -9.74 -5.68
N GLU A 71 8.22 -9.09 -6.83
CA GLU A 71 8.70 -7.70 -6.94
C GLU A 71 7.76 -6.72 -6.26
N GLY A 72 6.45 -6.81 -6.53
CA GLY A 72 5.43 -6.01 -5.84
C GLY A 72 5.44 -6.28 -4.33
N GLY A 73 5.54 -7.55 -3.92
CA GLY A 73 5.62 -7.92 -2.51
C GLY A 73 6.89 -7.37 -1.83
N ALA A 74 7.99 -7.25 -2.57
CA ALA A 74 9.23 -6.68 -2.08
C ALA A 74 9.15 -5.17 -1.87
N LEU A 75 8.49 -4.44 -2.78
CA LEU A 75 8.22 -3.01 -2.60
C LEU A 75 7.33 -2.76 -1.38
N TYR A 76 6.31 -3.60 -1.17
CA TYR A 76 5.47 -3.51 0.03
C TYR A 76 6.26 -3.84 1.31
N ALA A 77 7.10 -4.88 1.28
CA ALA A 77 7.99 -5.22 2.38
C ALA A 77 8.96 -4.09 2.74
N LEU A 78 9.52 -3.38 1.75
CA LEU A 78 10.36 -2.21 2.01
C LEU A 78 9.62 -1.12 2.77
N GLY A 79 8.36 -0.84 2.38
CA GLY A 79 7.49 0.10 3.09
C GLY A 79 7.20 -0.34 4.53
N LEU A 80 6.98 -1.64 4.76
CA LEU A 80 6.80 -2.20 6.11
C LEU A 80 8.06 -2.06 6.98
N ILE A 81 9.25 -2.25 6.41
CA ILE A 81 10.53 -2.10 7.12
C ILE A 81 10.76 -0.63 7.52
N HIS A 82 10.46 0.29 6.61
CA HIS A 82 10.68 1.73 6.75
C HIS A 82 9.43 2.50 7.19
N ALA A 83 8.43 1.82 7.76
CA ALA A 83 7.22 2.48 8.23
C ALA A 83 7.59 3.60 9.22
N ASN A 84 7.08 4.81 8.96
CA ASN A 84 7.37 6.04 9.71
C ASN A 84 8.84 6.56 9.63
N HIS A 85 9.71 5.92 8.85
CA HIS A 85 11.13 6.31 8.65
C HIS A 85 11.50 6.28 7.16
N GLY A 86 10.58 6.75 6.32
CA GLY A 86 10.63 6.54 4.87
C GLY A 86 11.48 7.53 4.07
N GLU A 87 12.11 8.55 4.68
CA GLU A 87 12.82 9.61 3.94
C GLU A 87 13.82 9.09 2.90
N GLY A 88 14.55 8.02 3.21
CA GLY A 88 15.52 7.43 2.28
C GLY A 88 14.93 6.51 1.20
N ILE A 89 13.66 6.08 1.32
CA ILE A 89 13.05 5.08 0.43
C ILE A 89 11.86 5.61 -0.38
N LYS A 90 11.22 6.71 0.05
CA LYS A 90 10.08 7.34 -0.63
C LYS A 90 10.39 7.61 -2.10
N GLN A 91 11.55 8.20 -2.40
CA GLN A 91 11.97 8.48 -3.77
C GLN A 91 12.11 7.20 -4.61
N PHE A 92 12.75 6.16 -4.06
CA PHE A 92 12.92 4.89 -4.75
C PHE A 92 11.58 4.19 -5.05
N LEU A 93 10.65 4.19 -4.09
CA LEU A 93 9.31 3.63 -4.27
C LEU A 93 8.50 4.42 -5.31
N ARG A 94 8.63 5.75 -5.31
CA ARG A 94 8.01 6.64 -6.28
C ARG A 94 8.56 6.43 -7.70
N GLU A 95 9.87 6.30 -7.85
CA GLU A 95 10.50 5.95 -9.14
C GLU A 95 10.03 4.57 -9.61
N SER A 96 9.97 3.58 -8.71
CA SER A 96 9.47 2.23 -9.03
C SER A 96 8.01 2.24 -9.48
N LEU A 97 7.17 3.09 -8.87
CA LEU A 97 5.76 3.27 -9.25
C LEU A 97 5.63 3.85 -10.66
N ARG A 98 6.41 4.88 -10.99
CA ARG A 98 6.40 5.55 -12.30
C ARG A 98 6.96 4.68 -13.43
N ASN A 99 7.94 3.84 -13.13
CA ASN A 99 8.65 3.03 -14.12
C ASN A 99 7.95 1.72 -14.49
N THR A 100 6.81 1.40 -13.86
CA THR A 100 6.14 0.12 -14.04
C THR A 100 4.69 0.30 -14.52
N SER A 101 4.26 -0.59 -15.41
CA SER A 101 2.86 -0.69 -15.87
C SER A 101 2.14 -1.94 -15.35
N SER A 102 2.83 -2.79 -14.58
CA SER A 102 2.23 -3.98 -13.98
C SER A 102 1.38 -3.61 -12.76
N GLU A 103 0.09 -3.94 -12.80
CA GLU A 103 -0.84 -3.67 -11.70
C GLU A 103 -0.39 -4.26 -10.36
N VAL A 104 0.29 -5.42 -10.37
CA VAL A 104 0.75 -6.10 -9.15
C VAL A 104 1.92 -5.35 -8.51
N ILE A 105 2.84 -4.85 -9.33
CA ILE A 105 3.98 -4.08 -8.85
C ILE A 105 3.51 -2.69 -8.39
N GLN A 106 2.60 -2.05 -9.14
CA GLN A 106 1.96 -0.79 -8.73
C GLN A 106 1.21 -0.95 -7.40
N HIS A 107 0.46 -2.03 -7.22
CA HIS A 107 -0.23 -2.33 -5.98
C HIS A 107 0.74 -2.40 -4.78
N GLY A 108 1.83 -3.15 -4.90
CA GLY A 108 2.86 -3.23 -3.86
C GLY A 108 3.60 -1.91 -3.62
N ALA A 109 3.87 -1.15 -4.68
CA ALA A 109 4.50 0.16 -4.60
C ALA A 109 3.61 1.19 -3.90
N CYS A 110 2.31 1.26 -4.23
CA CYS A 110 1.33 2.13 -3.56
C CYS A 110 1.22 1.81 -2.07
N LEU A 111 1.05 0.54 -1.69
CA LEU A 111 0.99 0.18 -0.27
C LEU A 111 2.30 0.49 0.47
N GLY A 112 3.44 0.18 -0.15
CA GLY A 112 4.75 0.47 0.43
C GLY A 112 4.99 1.98 0.61
N LEU A 113 4.59 2.77 -0.38
CA LEU A 113 4.73 4.23 -0.37
C LEU A 113 3.81 4.87 0.68
N GLY A 114 2.56 4.40 0.80
CA GLY A 114 1.63 4.87 1.84
C GLY A 114 2.15 4.63 3.25
N LEU A 115 2.82 3.51 3.51
CA LEU A 115 3.46 3.23 4.80
C LEU A 115 4.72 4.07 5.05
N ALA A 116 5.52 4.29 4.01
CA ALA A 116 6.74 5.10 4.10
C ALA A 116 6.45 6.60 4.25
N ALA A 117 5.35 7.08 3.69
CA ALA A 117 4.91 8.47 3.68
C ALA A 117 3.68 8.73 4.58
N LEU A 118 3.46 7.88 5.58
CA LEU A 118 2.33 7.99 6.50
C LEU A 118 2.31 9.39 7.16
N GLY A 119 1.22 10.14 6.96
CA GLY A 119 1.00 11.44 7.59
C GLY A 119 1.96 12.56 7.17
N THR A 120 2.77 12.37 6.13
CA THR A 120 3.71 13.43 5.68
C THR A 120 3.01 14.54 4.91
N SER A 121 1.76 14.33 4.48
CA SER A 121 0.99 15.28 3.68
C SER A 121 1.66 15.71 2.36
N ASP A 122 2.49 14.84 1.77
CA ASP A 122 3.29 15.16 0.57
C ASP A 122 2.41 15.21 -0.69
N GLU A 123 2.30 16.38 -1.31
CA GLU A 123 1.44 16.57 -2.48
C GLU A 123 1.98 15.88 -3.74
N GLU A 124 3.29 15.76 -3.89
CA GLU A 124 3.87 15.16 -5.07
C GLU A 124 3.59 13.65 -5.13
N ILE A 125 3.66 12.99 -3.97
CA ILE A 125 3.29 11.58 -3.83
C ILE A 125 1.79 11.40 -4.09
N PHE A 126 0.95 12.32 -3.58
CA PHE A 126 -0.48 12.27 -3.80
C PHE A 126 -0.84 12.33 -5.29
N GLU A 127 -0.22 13.23 -6.05
CA GLU A 127 -0.46 13.37 -7.48
C GLU A 127 -0.03 12.13 -8.28
N ASP A 128 1.11 11.53 -7.93
CA ASP A 128 1.56 10.29 -8.57
C ASP A 128 0.62 9.10 -8.29
N VAL A 129 0.14 8.97 -7.06
CA VAL A 129 -0.80 7.90 -6.69
C VAL A 129 -2.17 8.14 -7.35
N LYS A 130 -2.61 9.39 -7.47
CA LYS A 130 -3.82 9.75 -8.21
C LYS A 130 -3.71 9.38 -9.70
N ASN A 131 -2.55 9.56 -10.32
CA ASN A 131 -2.34 9.11 -11.70
C ASN A 131 -2.52 7.59 -11.84
N VAL A 132 -2.08 6.81 -10.86
CA VAL A 132 -2.29 5.35 -10.82
C VAL A 132 -3.76 5.01 -10.62
N LEU A 133 -4.47 5.73 -9.75
CA LEU A 133 -5.91 5.57 -9.56
C LEU A 133 -6.68 5.76 -10.88
N TYR A 134 -6.33 6.79 -11.65
CA TYR A 134 -6.96 7.10 -12.94
C TYR A 134 -6.62 6.13 -14.07
N THR A 135 -5.69 5.18 -13.86
CA THR A 135 -5.52 4.06 -14.81
C THR A 135 -6.68 3.06 -14.75
N ASP A 136 -7.58 3.19 -13.77
CA ASP A 136 -8.77 2.35 -13.55
C ASP A 136 -8.46 0.85 -13.44
N SER A 137 -7.23 0.49 -13.02
CA SER A 137 -6.90 -0.89 -12.66
C SER A 137 -7.50 -1.22 -11.30
N ALA A 138 -8.37 -2.23 -11.25
CA ALA A 138 -9.06 -2.63 -10.02
C ALA A 138 -8.10 -3.01 -8.87
N VAL A 139 -6.92 -3.58 -9.17
CA VAL A 139 -5.95 -4.02 -8.16
C VAL A 139 -5.06 -2.86 -7.70
N ALA A 140 -4.48 -2.12 -8.64
CA ALA A 140 -3.61 -0.99 -8.30
C ALA A 140 -4.42 0.16 -7.68
N GLY A 141 -5.64 0.40 -8.16
CA GLY A 141 -6.56 1.44 -7.68
C GLY A 141 -7.00 1.24 -6.23
N GLU A 142 -7.23 -0.01 -5.79
CA GLU A 142 -7.52 -0.30 -4.38
C GLU A 142 -6.36 0.12 -3.46
N ALA A 143 -5.12 -0.23 -3.83
CA ALA A 143 -3.94 0.17 -3.09
C ALA A 143 -3.68 1.67 -3.16
N ALA A 144 -3.96 2.31 -4.30
CA ALA A 144 -3.86 3.76 -4.46
C ALA A 144 -4.82 4.50 -3.53
N GLY A 145 -6.07 4.04 -3.43
CA GLY A 145 -7.08 4.55 -2.48
C GLY A 145 -6.58 4.56 -1.04
N ILE A 146 -6.07 3.41 -0.58
CA ILE A 146 -5.51 3.26 0.77
C ILE A 146 -4.27 4.15 0.95
N CYS A 147 -3.37 4.19 -0.03
CA CYS A 147 -2.15 4.99 0.00
C CYS A 147 -2.45 6.49 0.16
N MET A 148 -3.43 7.02 -0.59
CA MET A 148 -3.84 8.42 -0.47
C MET A 148 -4.37 8.73 0.94
N GLY A 149 -5.16 7.82 1.53
CA GLY A 149 -5.64 7.96 2.90
C GLY A 149 -4.53 7.94 3.95
N LEU A 150 -3.57 7.01 3.84
CA LEU A 150 -2.42 6.92 4.74
C LEU A 150 -1.52 8.16 4.67
N LEU A 151 -1.34 8.72 3.48
CA LEU A 151 -0.54 9.94 3.26
C LEU A 151 -1.20 11.18 3.87
N MET A 152 -2.55 11.26 3.79
CA MET A 152 -3.37 12.38 4.24
C MET A 152 -4.01 12.14 5.62
N VAL A 153 -3.54 11.16 6.39
CA VAL A 153 -4.18 10.74 7.64
C VAL A 153 -4.31 11.92 8.63
N GLY A 154 -5.51 12.12 9.16
CA GLY A 154 -5.81 13.19 10.12
C GLY A 154 -5.68 14.63 9.58
N THR A 155 -5.56 14.83 8.27
CA THR A 155 -5.44 16.18 7.69
C THR A 155 -6.78 16.88 7.47
N ALA A 156 -7.91 16.15 7.46
CA ALA A 156 -9.22 16.67 7.00
C ALA A 156 -9.14 17.44 5.66
N SER A 157 -8.26 17.01 4.76
CA SER A 157 -8.06 17.72 3.49
C SER A 157 -9.31 17.64 2.61
N GLU A 158 -9.64 18.74 1.90
CA GLU A 158 -10.67 18.76 0.85
C GLU A 158 -10.41 17.76 -0.29
N LYS A 159 -9.18 17.18 -0.35
CA LYS A 159 -8.85 16.07 -1.25
C LYS A 159 -9.72 14.83 -0.99
N ALA A 160 -10.23 14.64 0.23
CA ALA A 160 -11.18 13.57 0.56
C ALA A 160 -12.46 13.65 -0.29
N SER A 161 -12.97 14.86 -0.55
CA SER A 161 -14.14 15.07 -1.41
C SER A 161 -13.86 14.68 -2.86
N LYS A 162 -12.63 14.88 -3.35
CA LYS A 162 -12.21 14.44 -4.69
C LYS A 162 -12.12 12.91 -4.78
N MET A 163 -11.64 12.26 -3.71
CA MET A 163 -11.63 10.80 -3.61
C MET A 163 -13.05 10.24 -3.59
N LEU A 164 -13.98 10.88 -2.88
CA LEU A 164 -15.38 10.49 -2.84
C LEU A 164 -16.06 10.63 -4.21
N ALA A 165 -15.84 11.76 -4.91
CA ALA A 165 -16.35 11.96 -6.26
C ALA A 165 -15.86 10.88 -7.23
N TYR A 166 -14.58 10.54 -7.18
CA TYR A 166 -14.05 9.46 -8.04
C TYR A 166 -14.60 8.08 -7.67
N ALA A 167 -14.92 7.83 -6.39
CA ALA A 167 -15.55 6.60 -5.95
C ALA A 167 -16.97 6.43 -6.55
N HIS A 168 -17.69 7.52 -6.83
CA HIS A 168 -18.96 7.47 -7.55
C HIS A 168 -18.82 7.23 -9.06
N ASP A 169 -17.70 7.68 -9.65
CA ASP A 169 -17.47 7.59 -11.10
C ASP A 169 -16.97 6.20 -11.55
N THR A 170 -16.19 5.50 -10.72
CA THR A 170 -15.65 4.18 -11.06
C THR A 170 -16.70 3.07 -10.93
N GLN A 171 -16.58 2.04 -11.77
CA GLN A 171 -17.41 0.82 -11.70
C GLN A 171 -16.72 -0.31 -10.91
N HIS A 172 -15.49 -0.10 -10.44
CA HIS A 172 -14.70 -1.13 -9.78
C HIS A 172 -14.89 -1.09 -8.25
N GLU A 173 -15.66 -2.05 -7.72
CA GLU A 173 -15.90 -2.20 -6.28
C GLU A 173 -14.62 -2.20 -5.42
N LYS A 174 -13.50 -2.74 -5.96
CA LYS A 174 -12.20 -2.73 -5.27
C LYS A 174 -11.66 -1.32 -5.07
N ILE A 175 -11.81 -0.46 -6.08
CA ILE A 175 -11.38 0.94 -6.02
C ILE A 175 -12.27 1.70 -5.05
N ILE A 176 -13.59 1.52 -5.14
CA ILE A 176 -14.56 2.12 -4.21
C ILE A 176 -14.21 1.74 -2.77
N ARG A 177 -13.93 0.46 -2.50
CA ARG A 177 -13.52 -0.02 -1.17
C ARG A 177 -12.22 0.62 -0.69
N GLY A 178 -11.19 0.67 -1.54
CA GLY A 178 -9.90 1.28 -1.20
C GLY A 178 -10.03 2.77 -0.90
N LEU A 179 -10.80 3.50 -1.71
CA LEU A 179 -11.09 4.93 -1.49
C LEU A 179 -11.93 5.16 -0.25
N SER A 180 -12.95 4.34 -0.01
CA SER A 180 -13.82 4.44 1.15
C SER A 180 -13.03 4.33 2.46
N LEU A 181 -12.09 3.37 2.54
CA LEU A 181 -11.17 3.28 3.68
C LEU A 181 -10.16 4.44 3.70
N GLY A 182 -9.65 4.85 2.54
CA GLY A 182 -8.73 5.97 2.44
C GLY A 182 -9.33 7.28 2.96
N ILE A 183 -10.59 7.56 2.62
CA ILE A 183 -11.36 8.72 3.06
C ILE A 183 -11.52 8.69 4.59
N ALA A 184 -11.90 7.55 5.16
CA ALA A 184 -11.98 7.37 6.61
C ALA A 184 -10.66 7.71 7.33
N LEU A 185 -9.52 7.30 6.76
CA LEU A 185 -8.21 7.64 7.33
C LEU A 185 -7.94 9.16 7.33
N THR A 186 -8.42 9.91 6.33
CA THR A 186 -8.18 11.35 6.24
C THR A 186 -8.83 12.15 7.38
N VAL A 187 -9.91 11.64 7.95
CA VAL A 187 -10.65 12.24 9.06
C VAL A 187 -10.30 11.66 10.44
N TYR A 188 -9.23 10.87 10.51
CA TYR A 188 -8.75 10.30 11.77
C TYR A 188 -8.49 11.38 12.83
N GLY A 189 -9.23 11.31 13.96
CA GLY A 189 -9.08 12.23 15.09
C GLY A 189 -9.63 13.64 14.85
N ARG A 190 -10.53 13.81 13.87
CA ARG A 190 -11.08 15.12 13.47
C ARG A 190 -12.43 15.46 14.12
N GLU A 191 -13.06 14.51 14.80
CA GLU A 191 -14.31 14.72 15.57
C GLU A 191 -15.37 15.46 14.74
N GLU A 192 -15.86 16.61 15.22
CA GLU A 192 -16.94 17.40 14.58
C GLU A 192 -16.59 17.85 13.14
N GLU A 193 -15.31 18.01 12.79
CA GLU A 193 -14.90 18.37 11.42
C GLU A 193 -15.24 17.26 10.41
N ALA A 194 -15.40 16.00 10.87
CA ALA A 194 -15.70 14.85 10.04
C ALA A 194 -17.21 14.66 9.78
N ASP A 195 -18.09 15.26 10.58
CA ASP A 195 -19.54 15.00 10.58
C ASP A 195 -20.16 15.12 9.19
N THR A 196 -19.78 16.16 8.44
CA THR A 196 -20.31 16.40 7.09
C THR A 196 -19.96 15.27 6.11
N LEU A 197 -18.75 14.71 6.21
CA LEU A 197 -18.27 13.64 5.36
C LEU A 197 -18.88 12.29 5.77
N ILE A 198 -19.00 12.05 7.08
CA ILE A 198 -19.64 10.85 7.63
C ILE A 198 -21.12 10.82 7.23
N GLU A 199 -21.85 11.93 7.36
CA GLU A 199 -23.25 12.00 6.92
C GLU A 199 -23.41 11.72 5.42
N GLN A 200 -22.50 12.25 4.59
CA GLN A 200 -22.51 11.99 3.15
C GLN A 200 -22.28 10.50 2.85
N MET A 201 -21.25 9.89 3.42
CA MET A 201 -20.91 8.49 3.17
C MET A 201 -21.98 7.54 3.70
N THR A 202 -22.56 7.80 4.87
CA THR A 202 -23.54 6.90 5.50
C THR A 202 -24.93 6.96 4.88
N ARG A 203 -25.27 8.06 4.21
CA ARG A 203 -26.52 8.21 3.43
C ARG A 203 -26.36 7.86 1.96
N ASP A 204 -25.17 7.43 1.54
CA ASP A 204 -24.89 7.07 0.16
C ASP A 204 -25.73 5.88 -0.32
N GLN A 205 -26.00 5.80 -1.62
CA GLN A 205 -26.69 4.67 -2.24
C GLN A 205 -25.80 3.41 -2.28
N ASP A 206 -24.48 3.59 -2.41
CA ASP A 206 -23.52 2.48 -2.45
C ASP A 206 -23.27 1.89 -1.05
N PRO A 207 -23.52 0.58 -0.83
CA PRO A 207 -23.23 -0.08 0.44
C PRO A 207 -21.76 -0.04 0.87
N ILE A 208 -20.80 0.00 -0.07
CA ILE A 208 -19.37 0.04 0.22
C ILE A 208 -18.99 1.40 0.80
N LEU A 209 -19.54 2.49 0.26
CA LEU A 209 -19.33 3.84 0.79
C LEU A 209 -19.95 4.00 2.18
N ARG A 210 -21.15 3.47 2.40
CA ARG A 210 -21.75 3.42 3.74
C ARG A 210 -20.88 2.66 4.73
N TYR A 211 -20.26 1.57 4.29
CA TYR A 211 -19.36 0.79 5.12
C TYR A 211 -18.11 1.58 5.54
N GLY A 212 -17.43 2.29 4.63
CA GLY A 212 -16.30 3.15 5.05
C GLY A 212 -16.72 4.36 5.88
N GLY A 213 -17.94 4.87 5.70
CA GLY A 213 -18.50 5.90 6.58
C GLY A 213 -18.65 5.46 8.04
N MET A 214 -18.68 4.15 8.33
CA MET A 214 -18.64 3.62 9.71
C MET A 214 -17.22 3.55 10.28
N TYR A 215 -16.18 3.63 9.44
CA TYR A 215 -14.77 3.67 9.86
C TYR A 215 -14.21 5.09 9.98
N ALA A 216 -14.89 6.06 9.37
CA ALA A 216 -14.59 7.49 9.41
C ALA A 216 -14.98 8.08 10.77
#